data_AF-A0A940T3R9-F1
#
_entry.id   AF-A0A940T3R9-F1
#
_cell.length_a   1.000
_cell.length_b   1.000
_cell.length_c   1.000
_cell.angle_alpha   90.00
_cell.angle_beta   90.00
_cell.angle_gamma   90.00
#
_symmetry.space_group_name_H-M   'P 1'
#
loop_
_entity.id
_entity.type
_entity.pdbx_description
1 polymer ?
#
loop_
_entity_poly.entity_id
_entity_poly.type
_entity_poly.pdbx_seq_one_letter_code
_entity_poly.pdbx_strand_id
1 'polypeptide(L)'
;MKRKIILPVVAVVMLAILYGPWLLLLLLAIPIGMYVANYMNKRDEIIDSTPAYATIDDVTAIYGEPDDVVVLDVARANELNALILFYDDRGLAIIDQREIPIARITGVAPKNLAIAGYMPEDYGLVVNTLVPCHTTMRLSVRGDMRLAQSLASQVVSHLKTRTSAE
;
A
#
# COMPACT_ATOMS: atom_id res chain seq x y z
N MET A 1 32.58 17.38 30.23
CA MET A 1 31.43 16.57 29.75
C MET A 1 31.18 15.28 30.53
N LYS A 2 32.21 14.51 30.94
CA LYS A 2 32.06 13.22 31.66
C LYS A 2 31.27 13.27 32.99
N ARG A 3 31.30 14.40 33.71
CA ARG A 3 30.59 14.57 35.01
C ARG A 3 29.06 14.60 34.89
N LYS A 4 28.49 14.96 33.74
CA LYS A 4 27.02 15.04 33.55
C LYS A 4 26.35 13.67 33.38
N ILE A 5 27.14 12.61 33.13
CA ILE A 5 26.65 11.24 32.90
C ILE A 5 26.66 10.43 34.20
N ILE A 6 27.50 10.80 35.18
CA ILE A 6 27.64 10.05 36.44
C ILE A 6 26.36 10.17 37.29
N LEU A 7 25.78 11.37 37.37
CA LEU A 7 24.58 11.63 38.15
C LEU A 7 23.35 10.79 37.69
N PRO A 8 22.99 10.75 36.38
CA PRO A 8 21.85 9.93 35.94
C PRO A 8 22.11 8.43 36.10
N VAL A 9 23.36 7.97 35.93
CA VAL A 9 23.70 6.55 36.13
C VAL A 9 23.52 6.14 37.60
N VAL A 10 23.99 6.95 38.55
CA VAL A 10 23.81 6.67 39.98
C VAL A 10 22.34 6.72 40.39
N ALA A 11 21.56 7.66 39.84
CA ALA A 11 20.12 7.74 40.09
C ALA A 11 19.36 6.50 39.59
N VAL A 12 19.70 6.00 38.40
CA VAL A 12 19.11 4.77 37.83
C VAL A 12 19.47 3.53 38.66
N VAL A 13 20.70 3.44 39.17
CA VAL A 13 21.14 2.35 40.06
C VAL A 13 20.40 2.40 41.40
N MET A 14 20.24 3.58 42.01
CA MET A 14 19.45 3.73 43.25
C MET A 14 17.98 3.36 43.05
N LEU A 15 17.38 3.77 41.93
CA LEU A 15 16.00 3.42 41.58
C LEU A 15 15.82 1.91 41.40
N ALA A 16 16.81 1.22 40.83
CA ALA A 16 16.79 -0.24 40.66
C ALA A 16 16.87 -1.00 41.99
N ILE A 17 17.60 -0.47 42.97
CA ILE A 17 17.71 -1.07 44.31
C ILE A 17 16.38 -0.92 45.07
N LEU A 18 15.69 0.23 44.91
CA LEU A 18 14.47 0.55 45.66
C LEU A 18 13.21 -0.12 45.11
N TYR A 19 13.06 -0.17 43.77
CA TYR A 19 11.86 -0.70 43.10
C TYR A 19 12.09 -2.05 42.42
N GLY A 20 13.30 -2.60 42.56
CA GLY A 20 13.70 -3.88 41.99
C GLY A 20 14.12 -3.80 40.51
N PRO A 21 14.66 -4.91 39.98
CA PRO A 21 15.21 -4.97 38.61
C PRO A 21 14.16 -4.78 37.51
N TRP A 22 12.87 -4.92 37.84
CA TRP A 22 11.77 -4.69 36.92
C TRP A 22 11.74 -3.25 36.38
N LEU A 23 12.11 -2.26 37.21
CA LEU A 23 12.15 -0.86 36.80
C LEU A 23 13.22 -0.60 35.72
N LEU A 24 14.36 -1.31 35.79
CA LEU A 24 15.40 -1.24 34.76
C LEU A 24 14.94 -1.85 33.44
N LEU A 25 14.22 -2.96 33.49
CA LEU A 25 13.64 -3.59 32.30
C LEU A 25 12.62 -2.66 31.62
N LEU A 26 11.76 -1.99 32.40
CA LEU A 26 10.81 -1.00 31.88
C LEU A 26 11.54 0.21 31.26
N LEU A 27 12.59 0.71 31.92
CA LEU A 27 13.38 1.84 31.43
C LEU A 27 14.13 1.51 30.13
N LEU A 28 14.53 0.24 29.96
CA LEU A 28 15.17 -0.26 28.73
C LEU A 28 14.15 -0.56 27.61
N ALA A 29 12.92 -0.95 27.98
CA ALA A 29 11.86 -1.22 27.01
C ALA A 29 11.42 0.04 26.24
N ILE A 30 11.44 1.22 26.87
CA ILE A 30 11.07 2.49 26.24
C ILE A 30 11.96 2.84 25.02
N PRO A 31 13.30 2.92 25.13
CA PRO A 31 14.15 3.25 23.98
C PRO A 31 14.12 2.16 22.91
N ILE A 32 13.95 0.88 23.28
CA ILE A 32 13.80 -0.22 22.32
C ILE A 32 12.47 -0.07 21.57
N GLY A 33 11.37 0.20 22.28
CA GLY A 33 10.06 0.46 21.68
C GLY A 33 10.07 1.66 20.73
N MET A 34 10.71 2.76 21.12
CA MET A 34 10.90 3.93 20.25
C MET A 34 11.77 3.62 19.04
N TYR A 35 12.82 2.82 19.19
CA TYR A 35 13.68 2.40 18.08
C TYR A 35 12.90 1.54 17.07
N VAL A 36 12.12 0.57 17.55
CA VAL A 36 11.26 -0.27 16.72
C VAL A 36 10.18 0.56 16.04
N ALA A 37 9.50 1.45 16.77
CA ALA A 37 8.47 2.33 16.21
C ALA A 37 9.05 3.26 15.13
N ASN A 38 10.22 3.86 15.36
CA ASN A 38 10.89 4.68 14.36
C ASN A 38 11.40 3.86 13.17
N TYR A 39 11.82 2.62 13.38
CA TYR A 39 12.22 1.72 12.29
C TYR A 39 11.02 1.32 11.42
N MET A 40 9.85 1.10 12.02
CA MET A 40 8.60 0.85 11.29
C MET A 40 8.13 2.11 10.55
N ASN A 41 8.08 3.27 11.21
CA ASN A 41 7.66 4.53 10.58
C ASN A 41 8.56 4.94 9.42
N LYS A 42 9.89 4.72 9.51
CA LYS A 42 10.81 4.99 8.40
C LYS A 42 10.59 4.07 7.19
N ARG A 43 10.08 2.85 7.39
CA ARG A 43 9.68 1.99 6.27
C ARG A 43 8.44 2.55 5.60
N ASP A 44 7.47 3.04 6.35
CA ASP A 44 6.25 3.62 5.79
C ASP A 44 6.55 4.93 5.02
N GLU A 45 7.47 5.75 5.53
CA GLU A 45 7.87 7.04 4.92
C GLU A 45 8.67 6.88 3.60
N ILE A 46 9.48 5.82 3.48
CA ILE A 46 10.21 5.49 2.22
C ILE A 46 9.26 4.87 1.17
N ILE A 47 8.06 4.44 1.56
CA ILE A 47 7.11 3.71 0.70
C ILE A 47 5.99 4.63 0.19
N ASP A 48 5.65 5.70 0.92
CA ASP A 48 4.82 6.80 0.39
C ASP A 48 5.56 7.67 -0.64
N SER A 49 6.83 7.35 -0.94
CA SER A 49 7.58 7.92 -2.06
C SER A 49 7.22 7.32 -3.42
N THR A 50 6.21 6.45 -3.48
CA THR A 50 5.69 5.95 -4.76
C THR A 50 5.15 7.15 -5.53
N PRO A 51 5.67 7.48 -6.73
CA PRO A 51 5.21 8.65 -7.46
C PRO A 51 3.72 8.52 -7.71
N ALA A 52 2.97 9.48 -7.19
CA ALA A 52 1.55 9.62 -7.45
C ALA A 52 1.39 10.47 -8.72
N TYR A 53 0.80 9.90 -9.75
CA TYR A 53 0.62 10.56 -11.04
C TYR A 53 -0.72 11.31 -11.07
N ALA A 54 -0.72 12.55 -11.56
CA ALA A 54 -1.94 13.32 -11.66
C ALA A 54 -2.76 12.94 -12.90
N THR A 55 -2.07 12.67 -14.02
CA THR A 55 -2.69 12.45 -15.32
C THR A 55 -2.12 11.23 -16.05
N ILE A 56 -2.84 10.75 -17.06
CA ILE A 56 -2.37 9.69 -17.96
C ILE A 56 -1.10 10.15 -18.71
N ASP A 57 -1.07 11.41 -19.14
CA ASP A 57 0.05 12.00 -19.87
C ASP A 57 1.35 11.97 -19.05
N ASP A 58 1.27 12.19 -17.73
CA ASP A 58 2.44 12.11 -16.84
C ASP A 58 3.04 10.69 -16.83
N VAL A 59 2.17 9.67 -16.80
CA VAL A 59 2.60 8.27 -16.83
C VAL A 59 3.19 7.94 -18.19
N THR A 60 2.51 8.33 -19.27
CA THR A 60 2.93 8.05 -20.64
C THR A 60 4.24 8.74 -21.00
N ALA A 61 4.52 9.93 -20.44
CA ALA A 61 5.79 10.61 -20.62
C ALA A 61 6.98 9.84 -20.04
N ILE A 62 6.77 9.02 -19.00
CA ILE A 62 7.81 8.25 -18.31
C ILE A 62 7.91 6.82 -18.83
N TYR A 63 6.77 6.17 -19.00
CA TYR A 63 6.67 4.74 -19.30
C TYR A 63 6.35 4.43 -20.76
N GLY A 64 5.93 5.42 -21.55
CA GLY A 64 5.41 5.21 -22.91
C GLY A 64 3.94 4.79 -22.91
N GLU A 65 3.49 4.20 -24.00
CA GLU A 65 2.13 3.66 -24.09
C GLU A 65 1.99 2.40 -23.21
N PRO A 66 0.87 2.23 -22.49
CA PRO A 66 0.60 1.01 -21.73
C PRO A 66 0.33 -0.18 -22.68
N ASP A 67 0.71 -1.38 -22.24
CA ASP A 67 0.50 -2.62 -22.98
C ASP A 67 -0.99 -3.01 -23.00
N ASP A 68 -1.71 -2.72 -21.92
CA ASP A 68 -3.17 -2.81 -21.86
C ASP A 68 -3.75 -1.81 -20.85
N VAL A 69 -5.03 -1.49 -21.02
CA VAL A 69 -5.78 -0.56 -20.18
C VAL A 69 -7.10 -1.19 -19.76
N VAL A 70 -7.30 -1.32 -18.45
CA VAL A 70 -8.58 -1.76 -17.89
C VAL A 70 -9.34 -0.53 -17.40
N VAL A 71 -10.50 -0.28 -18.01
CA VAL A 71 -11.36 0.87 -17.68
C VAL A 71 -12.37 0.47 -16.60
N LEU A 72 -12.29 1.12 -15.43
CA LEU A 72 -13.15 0.87 -14.27
C LEU A 72 -14.44 1.70 -14.30
N ASP A 73 -14.38 2.91 -14.85
CA ASP A 73 -15.52 3.79 -15.07
C ASP A 73 -15.44 4.42 -16.47
N VAL A 74 -16.32 4.00 -17.36
CA VAL A 74 -16.36 4.44 -18.77
C VAL A 74 -16.56 5.95 -18.88
N ALA A 75 -17.29 6.56 -17.97
CA ALA A 75 -17.54 8.00 -18.01
C ALA A 75 -16.32 8.84 -17.61
N ARG A 76 -15.37 8.22 -16.94
CA ARG A 76 -14.12 8.82 -16.46
C ARG A 76 -12.91 8.12 -17.10
N ALA A 77 -13.08 7.53 -18.29
CA ALA A 77 -12.04 6.76 -18.96
C ALA A 77 -10.80 7.58 -19.36
N ASN A 78 -10.84 8.90 -19.19
CA ASN A 78 -9.72 9.83 -19.36
C ASN A 78 -9.04 10.19 -18.02
N GLU A 79 -9.54 9.69 -16.90
CA GLU A 79 -9.00 9.95 -15.57
C GLU A 79 -8.21 8.75 -15.07
N LEU A 80 -6.97 8.98 -14.63
CA LEU A 80 -6.06 7.91 -14.21
C LEU A 80 -6.59 7.07 -13.03
N ASN A 81 -7.43 7.65 -12.17
CA ASN A 81 -8.04 6.95 -11.03
C ASN A 81 -9.19 6.01 -11.43
N ALA A 82 -9.72 6.13 -12.65
CA ALA A 82 -10.74 5.26 -13.21
C ALA A 82 -10.16 4.20 -14.15
N LEU A 83 -8.83 4.09 -14.21
CA LEU A 83 -8.10 3.18 -15.07
C LEU A 83 -7.14 2.31 -14.26
N ILE A 84 -6.83 1.14 -14.80
CA ILE A 84 -5.63 0.39 -14.46
C ILE A 84 -4.79 0.31 -15.73
N LEU A 85 -3.58 0.83 -15.68
CA LEU A 85 -2.64 0.78 -16.80
C LEU A 85 -1.65 -0.36 -16.56
N PHE A 86 -1.55 -1.30 -17.49
CA PHE A 86 -0.56 -2.38 -17.42
C PHE A 86 0.64 -2.06 -18.29
N TYR A 87 1.82 -2.24 -17.72
CA TYR A 87 3.11 -2.21 -18.41
C TYR A 87 3.79 -3.55 -18.12
N ASP A 88 3.30 -4.58 -18.79
CA ASP A 88 3.68 -5.99 -18.61
C ASP A 88 5.17 -6.20 -18.89
N ASP A 89 5.71 -5.51 -19.91
CA ASP A 89 7.14 -5.50 -20.25
C ASP A 89 8.00 -5.01 -19.09
N ARG A 90 7.50 -4.04 -18.32
CA ARG A 90 8.20 -3.45 -17.16
C ARG A 90 7.81 -4.10 -15.84
N GLY A 91 6.77 -4.91 -15.80
CA GLY A 91 6.31 -5.61 -14.61
C GLY A 91 5.61 -4.72 -13.59
N LEU A 92 4.99 -3.64 -14.06
CA LEU A 92 4.33 -2.66 -13.22
C LEU A 92 2.91 -2.42 -13.72
N ALA A 93 2.03 -2.11 -12.79
CA ALA A 93 0.69 -1.63 -13.07
C ALA A 93 0.50 -0.27 -12.38
N ILE A 94 -0.12 0.67 -13.05
CA ILE A 94 -0.56 1.92 -12.43
C ILE A 94 -2.00 1.71 -11.97
N ILE A 95 -2.19 1.73 -10.65
CA ILE A 95 -3.49 1.50 -10.00
C ILE A 95 -3.72 2.65 -9.03
N ASP A 96 -4.88 3.31 -9.14
CA ASP A 96 -5.24 4.46 -8.29
C ASP A 96 -4.10 5.49 -8.23
N GLN A 97 -3.59 5.88 -9.41
CA GLN A 97 -2.51 6.85 -9.60
C GLN A 97 -1.12 6.43 -9.08
N ARG A 98 -0.95 5.19 -8.60
CA ARG A 98 0.29 4.71 -7.99
C ARG A 98 0.91 3.57 -8.78
N GLU A 99 2.24 3.50 -8.74
CA GLU A 99 2.99 2.36 -9.27
C GLU A 99 2.91 1.16 -8.34
N ILE A 100 2.40 0.06 -8.86
CA ILE A 100 2.31 -1.20 -8.15
C ILE A 100 3.05 -2.26 -8.96
N PRO A 101 4.16 -2.83 -8.44
CA PRO A 101 4.81 -3.95 -9.09
C PRO A 101 3.84 -5.13 -9.20
N ILE A 102 3.68 -5.69 -10.40
CA ILE A 102 2.77 -6.80 -10.68
C ILE A 102 3.07 -7.98 -9.75
N ALA A 103 4.36 -8.26 -9.53
CA ALA A 103 4.83 -9.32 -8.63
C ALA A 103 4.40 -9.15 -7.15
N ARG A 104 3.98 -7.94 -6.75
CA ARG A 104 3.48 -7.67 -5.40
C ARG A 104 1.96 -7.74 -5.31
N ILE A 105 1.24 -7.92 -6.41
CA ILE A 105 -0.21 -8.10 -6.40
C ILE A 105 -0.50 -9.57 -6.06
N THR A 106 -1.20 -9.80 -4.95
CA THR A 106 -1.46 -11.17 -4.43
C THR A 106 -2.83 -11.69 -4.80
N GLY A 107 -3.75 -10.81 -5.18
CA GLY A 107 -5.07 -11.22 -5.63
C GLY A 107 -5.96 -10.04 -5.98
N VAL A 108 -6.91 -10.31 -6.87
CA VAL A 108 -7.94 -9.34 -7.28
C VAL A 108 -9.28 -10.03 -7.20
N ALA A 109 -10.24 -9.40 -6.55
CA ALA A 109 -11.57 -9.95 -6.36
C ALA A 109 -12.65 -8.87 -6.55
N PRO A 110 -13.76 -9.19 -7.21
CA PRO A 110 -14.92 -8.30 -7.23
C PRO A 110 -15.58 -8.28 -5.85
N LYS A 111 -16.01 -7.11 -5.41
CA LYS A 111 -16.66 -6.93 -4.11
C LYS A 111 -17.81 -5.95 -4.20
N ASN A 112 -18.87 -6.25 -3.46
CA ASN A 112 -19.91 -5.27 -3.18
C ASN A 112 -19.37 -4.24 -2.17
N LEU A 113 -19.24 -2.99 -2.60
CA LEU A 113 -18.80 -1.84 -1.80
C LEU A 113 -19.99 -1.05 -1.24
N ALA A 114 -21.22 -1.47 -1.52
CA ALA A 114 -22.43 -0.78 -1.06
C ALA A 114 -22.41 -0.56 0.46
N ILE A 115 -22.54 0.70 0.85
CA ILE A 115 -22.79 1.10 2.23
C ILE A 115 -24.30 1.10 2.41
N ALA A 116 -24.81 0.15 3.20
CA ALA A 116 -26.23 0.00 3.48
C ALA A 116 -26.89 1.32 3.89
N GLY A 117 -27.89 1.76 3.13
CA GLY A 117 -28.68 2.97 3.38
C GLY A 117 -28.18 4.26 2.72
N TYR A 118 -26.96 4.30 2.18
CA TYR A 118 -26.38 5.51 1.57
C TYR A 118 -26.00 5.35 0.11
N MET A 119 -25.51 4.16 -0.28
CA MET A 119 -25.14 3.85 -1.67
C MET A 119 -25.62 2.44 -2.01
N PRO A 120 -26.92 2.28 -2.37
CA PRO A 120 -27.37 1.02 -2.93
C PRO A 120 -26.64 0.82 -4.28
N GLU A 121 -25.94 -0.31 -4.42
CA GLU A 121 -25.29 -0.76 -5.67
C GLU A 121 -23.94 -0.12 -6.04
N ASP A 122 -23.05 0.09 -5.07
CA ASP A 122 -21.63 0.35 -5.37
C ASP A 122 -20.88 -0.99 -5.45
N TYR A 123 -20.36 -1.33 -6.63
CA TYR A 123 -19.53 -2.51 -6.85
C TYR A 123 -18.11 -2.07 -7.16
N GLY A 124 -17.13 -2.91 -6.85
CA GLY A 124 -15.75 -2.56 -7.09
C GLY A 124 -14.81 -3.74 -7.14
N LEU A 125 -13.54 -3.44 -7.35
CA LEU A 125 -12.44 -4.37 -7.28
C LEU A 125 -11.67 -4.16 -5.99
N VAL A 126 -11.36 -5.26 -5.31
CA VAL A 126 -10.39 -5.27 -4.23
C VAL A 126 -9.11 -5.87 -4.77
N VAL A 127 -8.06 -5.05 -4.80
CA VAL A 127 -6.71 -5.47 -5.19
C VAL A 127 -5.89 -5.60 -3.92
N ASN A 128 -5.46 -6.82 -3.63
CA ASN A 128 -4.57 -7.10 -2.49
C ASN A 128 -3.12 -7.05 -2.96
N THR A 129 -2.27 -6.40 -2.17
CA THR A 129 -0.85 -6.29 -2.48
C THR A 129 0.03 -6.54 -1.26
N LEU A 130 1.31 -6.83 -1.51
CA LEU A 130 2.38 -6.86 -0.51
C LEU A 130 3.06 -5.50 -0.36
N VAL A 131 2.53 -4.43 -1.00
CA VAL A 131 3.05 -3.08 -0.84
C VAL A 131 2.61 -2.57 0.54
N PRO A 132 3.56 -2.19 1.43
CA PRO A 132 3.22 -1.61 2.72
C PRO A 132 2.36 -0.35 2.54
N CYS A 133 1.44 -0.09 3.47
CA CYS A 133 0.43 0.98 3.39
C CYS A 133 -0.66 0.81 2.30
N HIS A 134 -0.49 -0.09 1.32
CA HIS A 134 -1.47 -0.39 0.26
C HIS A 134 -1.80 -1.89 0.17
N THR A 135 -1.88 -2.54 1.33
CA THR A 135 -2.16 -3.99 1.41
C THR A 135 -3.49 -4.37 0.77
N THR A 136 -4.45 -3.44 0.75
CA THR A 136 -5.75 -3.62 0.11
C THR A 136 -6.19 -2.30 -0.51
N MET A 137 -6.26 -2.23 -1.84
CA MET A 137 -6.84 -1.12 -2.58
C MET A 137 -8.29 -1.45 -2.96
N ARG A 138 -9.20 -0.48 -2.79
CA ARG A 138 -10.61 -0.60 -3.18
C ARG A 138 -10.87 0.35 -4.32
N LEU A 139 -11.14 -0.21 -5.49
CA LEU A 139 -11.38 0.52 -6.72
C LEU A 139 -12.89 0.45 -7.01
N SER A 140 -13.57 1.59 -7.05
CA SER A 140 -14.99 1.62 -7.43
C SER A 140 -15.10 1.33 -8.93
N VAL A 141 -16.02 0.45 -9.29
CA VAL A 141 -16.38 0.13 -10.66
C VAL A 141 -17.78 0.66 -10.88
N ARG A 142 -17.93 1.62 -11.78
CA ARG A 142 -19.25 2.18 -12.06
C ARG A 142 -20.03 1.25 -12.97
N GLY A 143 -20.69 0.27 -12.37
CA GLY A 143 -21.48 -0.74 -13.07
C GLY A 143 -22.00 -1.82 -12.13
N ASP A 144 -22.43 -2.94 -12.71
CA ASP A 144 -22.99 -4.06 -11.96
C ASP A 144 -21.91 -5.06 -11.50
N MET A 145 -22.33 -6.04 -10.68
CA MET A 145 -21.43 -7.11 -10.23
C MET A 145 -20.84 -7.93 -11.38
N ARG A 146 -21.53 -8.03 -12.53
CA ARG A 146 -21.04 -8.80 -13.69
C ARG A 146 -19.88 -8.07 -14.36
N LEU A 147 -19.97 -6.76 -14.50
CA LEU A 147 -18.88 -5.93 -14.98
C LEU A 147 -17.68 -6.04 -14.03
N ALA A 148 -17.89 -5.93 -12.71
CA ALA A 148 -16.81 -6.10 -11.74
C ALA A 148 -16.14 -7.49 -11.84
N GLN A 149 -16.91 -8.56 -12.05
CA GLN A 149 -16.36 -9.91 -12.27
C GLN A 149 -15.54 -10.02 -13.57
N SER A 150 -16.02 -9.40 -14.65
CA SER A 150 -15.32 -9.36 -15.93
C SER A 150 -13.99 -8.61 -15.81
N LEU A 151 -14.00 -7.42 -15.21
CA LEU A 151 -12.79 -6.61 -14.98
C LEU A 151 -11.80 -7.30 -14.05
N ALA A 152 -12.28 -7.95 -12.98
CA ALA A 152 -11.42 -8.77 -12.12
C ALA A 152 -10.72 -9.87 -12.92
N SER A 153 -11.45 -10.54 -13.82
CA SER A 153 -10.91 -11.62 -14.65
C SER A 153 -9.85 -11.10 -15.62
N GLN A 154 -10.07 -9.93 -16.23
CA GLN A 154 -9.11 -9.27 -17.11
C GLN A 154 -7.83 -8.90 -16.35
N VAL A 155 -7.96 -8.29 -15.17
CA VAL A 155 -6.80 -7.98 -14.32
C VAL A 155 -6.03 -9.26 -13.96
N VAL A 156 -6.73 -10.32 -13.55
CA VAL A 156 -6.08 -11.61 -13.22
C VAL A 156 -5.38 -12.23 -14.43
N SER A 157 -5.85 -12.04 -15.66
CA SER A 157 -5.11 -12.54 -16.83
C SER A 157 -3.75 -11.88 -16.98
N HIS A 158 -3.62 -10.57 -16.78
CA HIS A 158 -2.29 -9.90 -16.81
C HIS A 158 -1.35 -10.44 -15.74
N LEU A 159 -1.87 -10.71 -14.54
CA LEU A 159 -1.06 -11.28 -13.45
C LEU A 159 -0.53 -12.68 -13.79
N LYS A 160 -1.34 -13.52 -14.46
CA LYS A 160 -1.00 -14.91 -14.79
C LYS A 160 -0.06 -15.05 -15.98
N THR A 161 -0.22 -14.22 -17.01
CA THR A 161 0.61 -14.26 -18.22
C THR A 161 2.10 -14.14 -17.87
N ARG A 162 2.43 -13.37 -16.82
CA ARG A 162 3.81 -13.23 -16.34
C ARG A 162 4.33 -14.41 -15.53
N THR A 163 3.48 -15.10 -14.75
CA THR A 163 3.91 -16.27 -13.96
C THR A 163 4.25 -17.48 -14.84
N SER A 164 3.80 -17.51 -16.10
CA SER A 164 4.13 -18.59 -17.05
C SER A 164 5.36 -18.28 -17.93
N ALA A 165 5.96 -17.10 -17.80
CA ALA A 165 7.13 -16.68 -18.59
C ALA A 165 8.46 -16.79 -17.81
N GLU A 166 8.44 -17.29 -16.58
CA GLU A 166 9.59 -17.71 -15.77
C GLU A 166 9.69 -19.24 -15.71
#